data_AF-A0A8H5ULJ6-F1
#
_entry.id   AF-A0A8H5ULJ6-F1
#
_cell.length_a   1.000
_cell.length_b   1.000
_cell.length_c   1.000
_cell.angle_alpha   90.00
_cell.angle_beta   90.00
_cell.angle_gamma   90.00
#
_symmetry.space_group_name_H-M   'P 1'
#
loop_
_entity.id
_entity.type
_entity.pdbx_description
1 polymer ?
#
loop_
_entity_poly.entity_id
_entity_poly.type
_entity_poly.pdbx_seq_one_letter_code
_entity_poly.pdbx_strand_id
1 'polypeptide(L)'
;MSLPKDFQWGFATASYQIEGAIDKDGRGPANWDTFCAKPGKIADGSSGVTACDSYNRTAEDIALLKSVGAKAYRFSLCWSRIIPLGGRNDPVNQAGIDHYRKFVDDLLEAGITPFITLFHWDVPDELDRRYGGLLNREEFPLDYERYARVVFESIPRCKNWITHNEPWCSAILGYSTGSNAPGRCSDRKKSDVGDSSTEPWIVGHNLLVAHGRAVKIYREEFKPKNGGEIGITLNGDATYPWDPKDPRDVEAAERKIEFAISWFADPIYFGDYPASMRAQLGDRLPTFTPEEKALVLGSNDFYGMNHYTANYVKHREGDAAPEDYVGNLELHFWNHRGDCIGEETQSTWLRPCALGFRDLLVWISKRYGFPRIYVTENGTSIKGENDMPREKILQDDFRVKYYDDYVRAMADASRLDGVDVHGYFAWSLLDNFEWAEGYETRFGVTFVDYENDQKRYPKKSAQHLKPLFDSLIKQEEHVVNGNGVKAGQT
;
A
#
# COMPACT_ATOMS: atom_id res chain seq x y z
N MET A 1 -7.75 2.46 -26.95
CA MET A 1 -7.68 3.33 -25.76
C MET A 1 -8.77 2.91 -24.79
N SER A 2 -8.41 2.62 -23.54
CA SER A 2 -9.23 1.96 -22.51
C SER A 2 -9.28 2.73 -21.19
N LEU A 3 -8.32 3.61 -20.92
CA LEU A 3 -8.24 4.41 -19.69
C LEU A 3 -8.62 5.88 -19.94
N PRO A 4 -9.16 6.61 -18.92
CA PRO A 4 -9.55 8.01 -19.07
C PRO A 4 -8.33 8.92 -19.31
N LYS A 5 -8.58 10.13 -19.83
CA LYS A 5 -7.51 11.07 -20.22
C LYS A 5 -6.69 11.60 -19.04
N ASP A 6 -7.38 11.77 -17.91
CA ASP A 6 -6.85 12.23 -16.63
C ASP A 6 -6.31 11.07 -15.77
N PHE A 7 -6.19 9.86 -16.33
CA PHE A 7 -5.63 8.71 -15.64
C PHE A 7 -4.19 9.00 -15.18
N GLN A 8 -3.93 8.87 -13.88
CA GLN A 8 -2.61 9.08 -13.33
C GLN A 8 -1.83 7.77 -13.27
N TRP A 9 -0.60 7.76 -13.75
CA TRP A 9 0.29 6.63 -13.53
C TRP A 9 1.64 7.08 -13.01
N GLY A 10 2.24 6.22 -12.21
CA GLY A 10 3.48 6.51 -11.53
C GLY A 10 4.08 5.31 -10.83
N PHE A 11 4.92 5.60 -9.84
CA PHE A 11 5.58 4.62 -9.00
C PHE A 11 5.30 4.90 -7.52
N ALA A 12 5.50 3.88 -6.69
CA ALA A 12 5.35 3.95 -5.25
C ALA A 12 6.63 3.58 -4.50
N THR A 13 6.82 4.17 -3.32
CA THR A 13 7.85 3.83 -2.32
C THR A 13 7.34 4.09 -0.89
N ALA A 14 8.09 3.67 0.12
CA ALA A 14 7.85 3.98 1.53
C ALA A 14 9.11 4.50 2.23
N SER A 15 8.92 5.46 3.14
CA SER A 15 9.92 6.17 3.94
C SER A 15 11.02 5.24 4.46
N TYR A 16 10.69 4.31 5.35
CA TYR A 16 11.67 3.42 5.97
C TYR A 16 12.42 2.53 4.96
N GLN A 17 11.78 2.20 3.84
CA GLN A 17 12.32 1.29 2.85
C GLN A 17 13.36 1.94 1.93
N ILE A 18 13.30 3.27 1.74
CA ILE A 18 14.18 3.99 0.80
C ILE A 18 15.01 5.12 1.42
N GLU A 19 14.55 5.79 2.47
CA GLU A 19 15.14 7.05 2.92
C GLU A 19 16.54 6.89 3.50
N GLY A 20 16.71 5.93 4.42
CA GLY A 20 17.87 5.91 5.30
C GLY A 20 17.91 7.11 6.24
N ALA A 21 19.12 7.50 6.65
CA ALA A 21 19.35 8.68 7.48
C ALA A 21 18.48 8.65 8.76
N ILE A 22 18.51 7.50 9.44
CA ILE A 22 17.57 7.16 10.52
C ILE A 22 17.71 8.01 11.78
N ASP A 23 18.82 8.72 11.95
CA ASP A 23 19.12 9.61 13.10
C ASP A 23 19.52 11.04 12.66
N LYS A 24 19.41 11.33 11.35
CA LYS A 24 19.79 12.63 10.78
C LYS A 24 18.69 13.68 11.00
N ASP A 25 19.12 14.92 11.19
CA ASP A 25 18.28 16.12 11.24
C ASP A 25 17.10 15.98 12.23
N GLY A 26 17.36 15.34 13.37
CA GLY A 26 16.42 15.24 14.49
C GLY A 26 15.34 14.16 14.36
N ARG A 27 15.44 13.23 13.40
CA ARG A 27 14.55 12.04 13.34
C ARG A 27 14.68 11.19 14.61
N GLY A 28 13.55 10.84 15.22
CA GLY A 28 13.47 9.83 16.27
C GLY A 28 13.33 8.40 15.71
N PRO A 29 13.61 7.36 16.51
CA PRO A 29 13.44 5.98 16.08
C PRO A 29 11.96 5.64 15.83
N ALA A 30 11.69 4.90 14.77
CA ALA A 30 10.44 4.20 14.54
C ALA A 30 10.53 2.76 15.07
N ASN A 31 9.39 2.11 15.26
CA ASN A 31 9.28 0.70 15.66
C ASN A 31 10.14 -0.24 14.79
N TRP A 32 10.26 0.03 13.49
CA TRP A 32 11.11 -0.71 12.57
C TRP A 32 12.61 -0.55 12.85
N ASP A 33 13.08 0.61 13.32
CA ASP A 33 14.47 0.78 13.76
C ASP A 33 14.79 -0.18 14.91
N THR A 34 13.90 -0.23 15.92
CA THR A 34 14.02 -1.14 17.07
C THR A 34 13.86 -2.61 16.67
N PHE A 35 12.97 -2.90 15.72
CA PHE A 35 12.70 -4.26 15.27
C PHE A 35 13.88 -4.86 14.48
N CYS A 36 14.47 -4.10 13.55
CA CYS A 36 15.62 -4.56 12.77
C CYS A 36 16.87 -4.80 13.64
N ALA A 37 16.99 -4.10 14.78
CA ALA A 37 18.09 -4.32 15.71
C ALA A 37 18.02 -5.67 16.45
N LYS A 38 16.88 -6.39 16.41
CA LYS A 38 16.69 -7.69 17.06
C LYS A 38 17.22 -8.81 16.15
N PRO A 39 18.18 -9.64 16.62
CA PRO A 39 18.74 -10.73 15.81
C PRO A 39 17.66 -11.70 15.30
N GLY A 40 17.77 -12.09 14.03
CA GLY A 40 16.89 -13.08 13.40
C GLY A 40 15.48 -12.59 13.03
N LYS A 41 15.20 -11.29 13.18
CA LYS A 41 13.93 -10.70 12.71
C LYS A 41 13.92 -10.40 11.21
N ILE A 42 15.08 -10.11 10.64
CA ILE A 42 15.26 -9.85 9.21
C ILE A 42 16.07 -11.00 8.61
N ALA A 43 15.65 -11.53 7.46
CA ALA A 43 16.20 -12.73 6.84
C ALA A 43 17.71 -12.64 6.57
N ASP A 44 18.19 -11.49 6.10
CA ASP A 44 19.60 -11.20 5.82
C ASP A 44 20.30 -10.41 6.95
N GLY A 45 19.58 -10.12 8.05
CA GLY A 45 20.07 -9.32 9.17
C GLY A 45 20.29 -7.82 8.85
N SER A 46 19.76 -7.34 7.72
CA SER A 46 19.86 -5.93 7.33
C SER A 46 18.85 -5.03 8.06
N SER A 47 18.87 -3.72 7.76
CA SER A 47 17.94 -2.73 8.30
C SER A 47 17.81 -1.53 7.36
N GLY A 48 16.82 -0.66 7.61
CA GLY A 48 16.63 0.59 6.88
C GLY A 48 17.65 1.71 7.20
N VAL A 49 18.78 1.41 7.86
CA VAL A 49 19.76 2.43 8.31
C VAL A 49 20.26 3.32 7.18
N THR A 50 20.62 2.71 6.06
CA THR A 50 21.03 3.38 4.83
C THR A 50 19.96 3.26 3.77
N ALA A 51 19.33 2.09 3.64
CA ALA A 51 18.34 1.83 2.60
C ALA A 51 18.86 2.23 1.21
N CYS A 52 18.13 3.11 0.55
CA CYS A 52 18.52 3.63 -0.75
C CYS A 52 19.16 5.02 -0.61
N ASP A 53 19.32 5.55 0.61
CA ASP A 53 19.84 6.89 0.86
C ASP A 53 19.00 8.00 0.16
N SER A 54 17.71 7.72 -0.10
CA SER A 54 16.81 8.66 -0.79
C SER A 54 16.60 9.97 -0.02
N TYR A 55 16.86 9.98 1.30
CA TYR A 55 16.87 11.22 2.09
C TYR A 55 17.87 12.24 1.53
N ASN A 56 19.02 11.77 1.04
CA ASN A 56 20.09 12.61 0.50
C ASN A 56 20.09 12.67 -1.04
N ARG A 57 19.20 11.93 -1.71
CA ARG A 57 19.17 11.75 -3.17
C ARG A 57 17.84 12.11 -3.81
N THR A 58 17.06 12.98 -3.17
CA THR A 58 15.74 13.40 -3.66
C THR A 58 15.75 13.88 -5.12
N ALA A 59 16.72 14.69 -5.51
CA ALA A 59 16.84 15.19 -6.88
C ALA A 59 17.16 14.07 -7.89
N GLU A 60 17.92 13.05 -7.51
CA GLU A 60 18.23 11.89 -8.35
C GLU A 60 16.97 11.05 -8.59
N ASP A 61 16.21 10.75 -7.53
CA ASP A 61 14.98 9.95 -7.63
C ASP A 61 13.88 10.71 -8.41
N ILE A 62 13.79 12.05 -8.27
CA ILE A 62 12.90 12.88 -9.10
C ILE A 62 13.33 12.88 -10.58
N ALA A 63 14.64 12.97 -10.84
CA ALA A 63 15.16 12.89 -12.21
C ALA A 63 14.87 11.52 -12.84
N LEU A 64 14.98 10.44 -12.06
CA LEU A 64 14.62 9.10 -12.46
C LEU A 64 13.14 9.02 -12.86
N LEU A 65 12.21 9.45 -11.99
CA LEU A 65 10.77 9.51 -12.28
C LEU A 65 10.47 10.24 -13.59
N LYS A 66 11.10 11.39 -13.81
CA LYS A 66 10.96 12.17 -15.04
C LYS A 66 11.49 11.42 -16.26
N SER A 67 12.64 10.75 -16.13
CA SER A 67 13.29 10.01 -17.22
C SER A 67 12.43 8.85 -17.74
N VAL A 68 11.64 8.23 -16.86
CA VAL A 68 10.74 7.12 -17.21
C VAL A 68 9.32 7.60 -17.53
N GLY A 69 9.04 8.91 -17.42
CA GLY A 69 7.79 9.53 -17.86
C GLY A 69 6.63 9.48 -16.86
N ALA A 70 6.90 9.15 -15.59
CA ALA A 70 5.90 9.11 -14.53
C ALA A 70 5.19 10.46 -14.38
N LYS A 71 3.88 10.45 -14.15
CA LYS A 71 3.06 11.66 -13.91
C LYS A 71 2.65 11.84 -12.47
N ALA A 72 2.72 10.77 -11.69
CA ALA A 72 2.49 10.82 -10.26
C ALA A 72 3.58 10.04 -9.52
N TYR A 73 3.76 10.34 -8.23
CA TYR A 73 4.63 9.58 -7.34
C TYR A 73 3.96 9.41 -5.99
N ARG A 74 3.77 8.16 -5.59
CA ARG A 74 3.30 7.82 -4.26
C ARG A 74 4.50 7.60 -3.35
N PHE A 75 4.56 8.29 -2.22
CA PHE A 75 5.58 8.07 -1.21
C PHE A 75 4.97 8.26 0.18
N SER A 76 5.59 7.68 1.21
CA SER A 76 5.17 7.92 2.59
C SER A 76 6.06 8.93 3.31
N LEU A 77 5.48 9.56 4.32
CA LEU A 77 6.21 10.36 5.29
C LEU A 77 6.68 9.47 6.45
N CYS A 78 7.83 9.78 7.02
CA CYS A 78 8.29 9.18 8.27
C CYS A 78 7.71 9.95 9.45
N TRP A 79 6.75 9.38 10.18
CA TRP A 79 6.13 10.05 11.35
C TRP A 79 7.19 10.46 12.36
N SER A 80 8.11 9.56 12.72
CA SER A 80 9.20 9.87 13.66
C SER A 80 10.24 10.87 13.12
N ARG A 81 10.20 11.25 11.84
CA ARG A 81 10.99 12.37 11.31
C ARG A 81 10.29 13.71 11.53
N ILE A 82 8.96 13.74 11.54
CA ILE A 82 8.13 14.95 11.70
C ILE A 82 7.83 15.23 13.17
N ILE A 83 7.48 14.21 13.95
CA ILE A 83 7.29 14.28 15.40
C ILE A 83 8.13 13.17 16.02
N PRO A 84 9.36 13.45 16.48
CA PRO A 84 10.32 12.40 16.89
C PRO A 84 9.83 11.43 17.97
N LEU A 85 9.00 11.93 18.88
CA LEU A 85 8.38 11.14 19.95
C LEU A 85 6.93 10.72 19.63
N GLY A 86 6.41 11.17 18.47
CA GLY A 86 5.11 10.84 17.93
C GLY A 86 3.90 11.55 18.53
N GLY A 87 3.93 11.89 19.81
CA GLY A 87 2.75 12.28 20.57
C GLY A 87 2.25 13.69 20.30
N ARG A 88 0.97 13.92 20.60
CA ARG A 88 0.28 15.17 20.28
C ARG A 88 0.80 16.42 21.01
N ASN A 89 1.48 16.21 22.13
CA ASN A 89 2.10 17.25 22.95
C ASN A 89 3.63 17.32 22.78
N ASP A 90 4.20 16.49 21.90
CA ASP A 90 5.63 16.45 21.66
C ASP A 90 6.06 17.52 20.64
N PRO A 91 7.34 17.95 20.70
CA PRO A 91 7.86 18.92 19.75
C PRO A 91 7.84 18.39 18.32
N VAL A 92 7.44 19.25 17.40
CA VAL A 92 7.53 19.01 15.96
C VAL A 92 8.95 19.31 15.48
N ASN A 93 9.53 18.42 14.68
CA ASN A 93 10.83 18.61 14.07
C ASN A 93 10.69 19.38 12.74
N GLN A 94 11.08 20.65 12.75
CA GLN A 94 10.98 21.52 11.57
C GLN A 94 11.84 21.03 10.39
N ALA A 95 13.00 20.41 10.65
CA ALA A 95 13.86 19.92 9.58
C ALA A 95 13.21 18.76 8.80
N GLY A 96 12.45 17.89 9.49
CA GLY A 96 11.64 16.86 8.85
C GLY A 96 10.52 17.45 7.98
N ILE A 97 9.84 18.49 8.46
CA ILE A 97 8.84 19.21 7.67
C ILE A 97 9.46 19.84 6.43
N ASP A 98 10.58 20.55 6.60
CA ASP A 98 11.23 21.27 5.51
C ASP A 98 11.71 20.31 4.42
N HIS A 99 12.21 19.12 4.80
CA HIS A 99 12.56 18.06 3.87
C HIS A 99 11.39 17.65 2.97
N TYR A 100 10.25 17.24 3.55
CA TYR A 100 9.11 16.78 2.76
C TYR A 100 8.40 17.90 2.01
N ARG A 101 8.32 19.10 2.58
CA ARG A 101 7.78 20.27 1.89
C ARG A 101 8.61 20.59 0.65
N LYS A 102 9.93 20.62 0.78
CA LYS A 102 10.84 20.81 -0.37
C LYS A 102 10.67 19.70 -1.39
N PHE A 103 10.59 18.43 -0.96
CA PHE A 103 10.41 17.30 -1.87
C PHE A 103 9.12 17.41 -2.70
N VAL A 104 8.03 17.83 -2.06
CA VAL A 104 6.76 18.10 -2.75
C VAL A 104 6.86 19.26 -3.72
N ASP A 105 7.55 20.34 -3.34
CA ASP A 105 7.78 21.48 -4.22
C ASP A 105 8.58 21.08 -5.47
N ASP A 106 9.66 20.31 -5.28
CA ASP A 106 10.53 19.82 -6.35
C ASP A 106 9.78 18.85 -7.30
N LEU A 107 8.94 17.94 -6.77
CA LEU A 107 8.10 17.05 -7.57
C LEU A 107 7.13 17.84 -8.45
N LEU A 108 6.45 18.82 -7.87
CA LEU A 108 5.49 19.67 -8.58
C LEU A 108 6.19 20.52 -9.65
N GLU A 109 7.39 21.04 -9.38
CA GLU A 109 8.22 21.73 -10.37
C GLU A 109 8.65 20.80 -11.51
N ALA A 110 8.91 19.52 -11.21
CA ALA A 110 9.17 18.49 -12.22
C ALA A 110 7.91 18.03 -12.99
N GLY A 111 6.72 18.53 -12.63
CA GLY A 111 5.45 18.15 -13.24
C GLY A 111 4.95 16.77 -12.82
N ILE A 112 5.31 16.33 -11.62
CA ILE A 112 4.93 15.05 -11.01
C ILE A 112 3.97 15.31 -9.85
N THR A 113 2.77 14.72 -9.91
CA THR A 113 1.75 14.86 -8.87
C THR A 113 2.10 13.99 -7.65
N PRO A 114 2.24 14.57 -6.44
CA PRO A 114 2.48 13.79 -5.24
C PRO A 114 1.19 13.11 -4.74
N PHE A 115 1.31 11.83 -4.39
CA PHE A 115 0.38 11.06 -3.56
C PHE A 115 1.09 10.73 -2.24
N ILE A 116 0.60 11.25 -1.12
CA ILE A 116 1.32 11.12 0.15
C ILE A 116 0.60 10.12 1.06
N THR A 117 1.32 9.07 1.47
CA THR A 117 0.92 8.18 2.55
C THR A 117 1.40 8.74 3.90
N LEU A 118 0.47 9.01 4.80
CA LEU A 118 0.79 9.56 6.12
C LEU A 118 1.48 8.52 7.02
N PHE A 119 1.00 7.28 6.99
CA PHE A 119 1.49 6.19 7.82
C PHE A 119 1.76 4.94 7.01
N HIS A 120 3.02 4.48 7.03
CA HIS A 120 3.46 3.27 6.34
C HIS A 120 4.23 2.37 7.32
N TRP A 121 3.51 1.94 8.36
CA TRP A 121 3.93 0.96 9.38
C TRP A 121 5.03 1.44 10.34
N ASP A 122 5.43 2.70 10.21
CA ASP A 122 6.55 3.34 10.89
C ASP A 122 6.11 4.17 12.12
N VAL A 123 5.46 3.48 13.07
CA VAL A 123 5.04 4.10 14.35
C VAL A 123 6.29 4.62 15.08
N PRO A 124 6.32 5.87 15.59
CA PRO A 124 7.40 6.32 16.45
C PRO A 124 7.55 5.41 17.66
N ASP A 125 8.77 4.90 17.90
CA ASP A 125 9.04 3.86 18.92
C ASP A 125 8.65 4.32 20.34
N GLU A 126 8.68 5.62 20.58
CA GLU A 126 8.27 6.21 21.85
C GLU A 126 6.75 6.02 22.13
N LEU A 127 5.89 5.98 21.12
CA LEU A 127 4.46 5.69 21.31
C LEU A 127 4.24 4.23 21.75
N ASP A 128 5.01 3.30 21.18
CA ASP A 128 5.04 1.90 21.62
C ASP A 128 5.46 1.80 23.09
N ARG A 129 6.48 2.57 23.52
CA ARG A 129 6.94 2.58 24.92
C ARG A 129 5.96 3.22 25.90
N ARG A 130 5.32 4.34 25.51
CA ARG A 130 4.42 5.09 26.41
C ARG A 130 3.15 4.33 26.73
N TYR A 131 2.54 3.70 25.74
CA TYR A 131 1.21 3.13 25.91
C TYR A 131 0.92 1.90 25.04
N GLY A 132 1.94 1.34 24.37
CA GLY A 132 1.78 0.18 23.48
C GLY A 132 1.35 0.55 22.06
N GLY A 133 1.56 1.81 21.65
CA GLY A 133 1.36 2.27 20.28
C GLY A 133 -0.03 1.94 19.75
N LEU A 134 -0.09 1.15 18.67
CA LEU A 134 -1.34 0.82 17.97
C LEU A 134 -2.36 0.07 18.84
N LEU A 135 -1.95 -0.52 19.97
CA LEU A 135 -2.86 -1.24 20.89
C LEU A 135 -3.73 -0.29 21.71
N ASN A 136 -3.30 0.96 21.93
CA ASN A 136 -4.04 1.87 22.77
C ASN A 136 -5.16 2.59 22.02
N ARG A 137 -6.41 2.22 22.32
CA ARG A 137 -7.62 2.75 21.67
C ARG A 137 -7.86 4.24 21.91
N GLU A 138 -7.42 4.76 23.05
CA GLU A 138 -7.68 6.15 23.44
C GLU A 138 -6.58 7.08 22.92
N GLU A 139 -5.32 6.70 23.10
CA GLU A 139 -4.16 7.58 22.88
C GLU A 139 -3.72 7.62 21.41
N PHE A 140 -3.58 6.47 20.74
CA PHE A 140 -3.03 6.41 19.38
C PHE A 140 -3.86 7.22 18.37
N PRO A 141 -5.21 7.10 18.32
CA PRO A 141 -5.99 7.87 17.37
C PRO A 141 -5.87 9.39 17.55
N LEU A 142 -5.64 9.87 18.78
CA LEU A 142 -5.44 11.29 19.08
C LEU A 142 -4.06 11.79 18.66
N ASP A 143 -3.02 10.99 18.89
CA ASP A 143 -1.67 11.32 18.43
C ASP A 143 -1.58 11.33 16.90
N TYR A 144 -2.22 10.35 16.26
CA TYR A 144 -2.31 10.29 14.81
C TYR A 144 -3.11 11.46 14.21
N GLU A 145 -4.23 11.85 14.84
CA GLU A 145 -4.99 13.03 14.42
C GLU A 145 -4.13 14.31 14.44
N ARG A 146 -3.35 14.50 15.51
CA ARG A 146 -2.42 15.63 15.62
C ARG A 146 -1.33 15.58 14.57
N TYR A 147 -0.73 14.41 14.33
CA TYR A 147 0.27 14.21 13.29
C TYR A 147 -0.27 14.55 11.89
N ALA A 148 -1.43 14.00 11.52
CA ALA A 148 -2.08 14.29 10.24
C ALA A 148 -2.35 15.79 10.08
N ARG A 149 -2.82 16.47 11.13
CA ARG A 149 -3.01 17.92 11.15
C ARG A 149 -1.72 18.70 10.87
N VAL A 150 -0.61 18.37 11.53
CA VAL A 150 0.71 18.99 11.27
C VAL A 150 1.06 18.90 9.79
N VAL A 151 0.87 17.71 9.21
CA VAL A 151 1.22 17.44 7.82
C VAL A 151 0.35 18.25 6.86
N PHE A 152 -0.97 18.25 7.05
CA PHE A 152 -1.90 19.00 6.20
C PHE A 152 -1.65 20.51 6.24
N GLU A 153 -1.28 21.05 7.41
CA GLU A 153 -0.89 22.46 7.57
C GLU A 153 0.42 22.78 6.83
N SER A 154 1.39 21.85 6.90
CA SER A 154 2.75 22.09 6.44
C SER A 154 2.94 21.87 4.93
N ILE A 155 2.09 21.05 4.30
CA ILE A 155 2.22 20.66 2.89
C ILE A 155 0.91 20.93 2.12
N PRO A 156 0.42 22.19 2.06
CA PRO A 156 -0.89 22.52 1.47
C PRO A 156 -0.98 22.30 -0.04
N ARG A 157 0.16 22.12 -0.72
CA ARG A 157 0.24 21.86 -2.16
C ARG A 157 -0.09 20.42 -2.54
N CYS A 158 0.05 19.46 -1.62
CA CYS A 158 -0.40 18.09 -1.87
C CYS A 158 -1.94 18.03 -1.86
N LYS A 159 -2.50 17.27 -2.80
CA LYS A 159 -3.96 17.12 -2.98
C LYS A 159 -4.46 15.70 -2.81
N ASN A 160 -3.57 14.72 -2.68
CA ASN A 160 -3.93 13.31 -2.67
C ASN A 160 -3.30 12.63 -1.46
N TRP A 161 -4.14 12.30 -0.48
CA TRP A 161 -3.71 11.82 0.82
C TRP A 161 -4.15 10.38 1.04
N ILE A 162 -3.23 9.55 1.49
CA ILE A 162 -3.47 8.20 1.96
C ILE A 162 -3.20 8.21 3.45
N THR A 163 -4.18 7.82 4.25
CA THR A 163 -4.03 7.75 5.71
C THR A 163 -3.08 6.62 6.11
N HIS A 164 -3.52 5.37 5.95
CA HIS A 164 -2.72 4.20 6.26
C HIS A 164 -2.45 3.38 5.00
N ASN A 165 -1.23 2.85 4.90
CA ASN A 165 -0.94 1.72 4.02
C ASN A 165 -1.28 0.41 4.71
N GLU A 166 -2.04 -0.46 4.05
CA GLU A 166 -2.24 -1.87 4.40
C GLU A 166 -2.42 -2.11 5.91
N PRO A 167 -3.53 -1.62 6.50
CA PRO A 167 -3.76 -1.78 7.93
C PRO A 167 -3.85 -3.25 8.34
N TRP A 168 -4.21 -4.16 7.42
CA TRP A 168 -4.13 -5.62 7.62
C TRP A 168 -2.71 -6.07 7.96
N CYS A 169 -1.68 -5.56 7.26
CA CYS A 169 -0.29 -5.88 7.51
C CYS A 169 0.17 -5.38 8.88
N SER A 170 -0.16 -4.12 9.22
CA SER A 170 0.15 -3.57 10.56
C SER A 170 -0.46 -4.42 11.68
N ALA A 171 -1.71 -4.86 11.52
CA ALA A 171 -2.41 -5.65 12.51
C ALA A 171 -1.93 -7.12 12.57
N ILE A 172 -1.97 -7.84 11.45
CA ILE A 172 -1.70 -9.28 11.42
C ILE A 172 -0.20 -9.56 11.49
N LEU A 173 0.62 -8.89 10.67
CA LEU A 173 2.06 -9.18 10.64
C LEU A 173 2.76 -8.65 11.90
N GLY A 174 2.28 -7.52 12.43
CA GLY A 174 2.82 -6.89 13.64
C GLY A 174 2.36 -7.54 14.96
N TYR A 175 1.11 -8.02 15.04
CA TYR A 175 0.47 -8.41 16.30
C TYR A 175 -0.17 -9.82 16.32
N SER A 176 -0.14 -10.55 15.19
CA SER A 176 -0.57 -11.96 15.17
C SER A 176 0.57 -12.91 14.82
N THR A 177 1.25 -12.71 13.69
CA THR A 177 2.36 -13.59 13.26
C THR A 177 3.71 -13.19 13.85
N GLY A 178 3.85 -11.92 14.26
CA GLY A 178 5.07 -11.34 14.83
C GLY A 178 6.23 -11.24 13.83
N SER A 179 5.93 -11.24 12.53
CA SER A 179 6.91 -11.14 11.43
C SER A 179 7.32 -9.71 11.13
N ASN A 180 6.45 -8.73 11.37
CA ASN A 180 6.73 -7.31 11.20
C ASN A 180 6.82 -6.60 12.55
N ALA A 181 7.37 -5.38 12.58
CA ALA A 181 7.39 -4.55 13.78
C ALA A 181 5.96 -4.32 14.33
N PRO A 182 5.75 -4.33 15.67
CA PRO A 182 6.75 -4.50 16.72
C PRO A 182 7.11 -5.97 17.04
N GLY A 183 6.49 -6.94 16.36
CA GLY A 183 6.81 -8.35 16.45
C GLY A 183 6.15 -9.08 17.61
N ARG A 184 4.89 -8.77 17.89
CA ARG A 184 4.10 -9.39 18.97
C ARG A 184 3.30 -10.58 18.43
N CYS A 185 3.26 -11.67 19.19
CA CYS A 185 2.49 -12.86 18.84
C CYS A 185 2.36 -13.81 20.04
N SER A 186 1.46 -14.79 19.97
CA SER A 186 1.32 -15.84 20.98
C SER A 186 2.44 -16.92 20.92
N ASP A 187 3.21 -16.98 19.84
CA ASP A 187 4.38 -17.89 19.75
C ASP A 187 5.56 -17.37 20.58
N ARG A 188 5.74 -17.95 21.77
CA ARG A 188 6.81 -17.59 22.71
C ARG A 188 8.22 -17.91 22.23
N LYS A 189 8.37 -18.64 21.12
CA LYS A 189 9.68 -18.80 20.46
C LYS A 189 10.05 -17.58 19.61
N LYS A 190 9.06 -16.77 19.23
CA LYS A 190 9.23 -15.58 18.38
C LYS A 190 9.09 -14.27 19.15
N SER A 191 8.24 -14.24 20.19
CA SER A 191 7.98 -13.05 20.99
C SER A 191 7.63 -13.38 22.43
N ASP A 192 8.29 -12.71 23.37
CA ASP A 192 8.04 -12.87 24.81
C ASP A 192 6.66 -12.33 25.24
N VAL A 193 6.03 -11.54 24.38
CA VAL A 193 4.77 -10.83 24.64
C VAL A 193 3.83 -10.93 23.44
N GLY A 194 2.57 -10.58 23.65
CA GLY A 194 1.54 -10.55 22.61
C GLY A 194 0.47 -11.61 22.80
N ASP A 195 -0.67 -11.36 22.20
CA ASP A 195 -1.82 -12.25 22.14
C ASP A 195 -2.44 -12.20 20.74
N SER A 196 -2.09 -13.18 19.90
CA SER A 196 -2.57 -13.30 18.53
C SER A 196 -4.08 -13.49 18.43
N SER A 197 -4.77 -13.83 19.53
CA SER A 197 -6.22 -14.00 19.55
C SER A 197 -6.98 -12.67 19.71
N THR A 198 -6.34 -11.60 20.21
CA THR A 198 -6.99 -10.33 20.56
C THR A 198 -6.32 -9.10 19.94
N GLU A 199 -5.00 -8.98 20.04
CA GLU A 199 -4.25 -7.79 19.62
C GLU A 199 -4.46 -7.35 18.17
N PRO A 200 -4.44 -8.22 17.14
CA PRO A 200 -4.66 -7.78 15.76
C PRO A 200 -6.02 -7.07 15.57
N TRP A 201 -7.06 -7.53 16.27
CA TRP A 201 -8.40 -6.97 16.16
C TRP A 201 -8.52 -5.61 16.82
N ILE A 202 -7.82 -5.41 17.94
CA ILE A 202 -7.69 -4.12 18.60
C ILE A 202 -6.94 -3.13 17.71
N VAL A 203 -5.81 -3.54 17.14
CA VAL A 203 -4.99 -2.70 16.24
C VAL A 203 -5.79 -2.29 15.02
N GLY A 204 -6.48 -3.23 14.37
CA GLY A 204 -7.32 -2.91 13.20
C GLY A 204 -8.41 -1.89 13.52
N HIS A 205 -9.05 -2.02 14.68
CA HIS A 205 -10.06 -1.05 15.14
C HIS A 205 -9.47 0.34 15.37
N ASN A 206 -8.31 0.42 16.04
CA ASN A 206 -7.66 1.68 16.35
C ASN A 206 -7.18 2.40 15.08
N LEU A 207 -6.69 1.65 14.08
CA LEU A 207 -6.34 2.19 12.77
C LEU A 207 -7.55 2.76 12.02
N LEU A 208 -8.73 2.12 12.11
CA LEU A 208 -9.97 2.65 11.52
C LEU A 208 -10.41 3.95 12.20
N VAL A 209 -10.37 4.01 13.53
CA VAL A 209 -10.72 5.25 14.26
C VAL A 209 -9.72 6.37 13.95
N ALA A 210 -8.43 6.06 13.89
CA ALA A 210 -7.37 7.02 13.52
C ALA A 210 -7.56 7.54 12.08
N HIS A 211 -7.91 6.67 11.13
CA HIS A 211 -8.31 7.04 9.78
C HIS A 211 -9.48 8.02 9.78
N GLY A 212 -10.58 7.69 10.45
CA GLY A 212 -11.78 8.53 10.52
C GLY A 212 -11.51 9.91 11.11
N ARG A 213 -10.67 9.99 12.15
CA ARG A 213 -10.21 11.27 12.73
C ARG A 213 -9.43 12.12 11.73
N ALA A 214 -8.43 11.54 11.06
CA ALA A 214 -7.63 12.25 10.06
C ALA A 214 -8.48 12.74 8.88
N VAL A 215 -9.44 11.93 8.42
CA VAL A 215 -10.37 12.29 7.35
C VAL A 215 -11.29 13.42 7.76
N LYS A 216 -11.86 13.37 8.98
CA LYS A 216 -12.72 14.43 9.51
C LYS A 216 -12.00 15.77 9.52
N ILE A 217 -10.81 15.84 10.12
CA ILE A 217 -10.05 17.09 10.19
C ILE A 217 -9.66 17.58 8.78
N TYR A 218 -9.29 16.68 7.87
CA TYR A 218 -8.96 17.04 6.49
C TYR A 218 -10.16 17.67 5.78
N ARG A 219 -11.32 17.01 5.83
CA ARG A 219 -12.54 17.46 5.17
C ARG A 219 -13.09 18.76 5.75
N GLU A 220 -12.98 18.98 7.05
CA GLU A 220 -13.52 20.17 7.72
C GLU A 220 -12.60 21.38 7.58
N GLU A 221 -11.28 21.19 7.64
CA GLU A 221 -10.35 22.32 7.83
C GLU A 221 -9.40 22.58 6.66
N PHE A 222 -9.13 21.57 5.83
CA PHE A 222 -8.09 21.63 4.79
C PHE A 222 -8.64 21.49 3.38
N LYS A 223 -9.51 20.51 3.13
CA LYS A 223 -10.17 20.29 1.82
C LYS A 223 -10.91 21.54 1.32
N PRO A 224 -11.63 22.33 2.14
CA PRO A 224 -12.27 23.56 1.66
C PRO A 224 -11.28 24.66 1.25
N LYS A 225 -10.07 24.67 1.83
CA LYS A 225 -9.03 25.67 1.55
C LYS A 225 -8.17 25.28 0.35
N ASN A 226 -7.81 24.00 0.28
CA ASN A 226 -6.78 23.49 -0.62
C ASN A 226 -7.35 22.58 -1.71
N GLY A 227 -8.59 22.12 -1.62
CA GLY A 227 -9.11 21.03 -2.45
C GLY A 227 -8.44 19.70 -2.13
N GLY A 228 -8.61 18.72 -3.02
CA GLY A 228 -8.01 17.39 -2.92
C GLY A 228 -8.90 16.32 -2.32
N GLU A 229 -8.34 15.14 -2.12
CA GLU A 229 -9.03 13.92 -1.71
C GLU A 229 -8.18 13.12 -0.71
N ILE A 230 -8.87 12.37 0.16
CA ILE A 230 -8.25 11.53 1.17
C ILE A 230 -8.90 10.15 1.20
N GLY A 231 -8.08 9.11 1.37
CA GLY A 231 -8.55 7.74 1.49
C GLY A 231 -7.60 6.85 2.30
N ILE A 232 -7.93 5.58 2.36
CA ILE A 232 -7.07 4.52 2.91
C ILE A 232 -6.62 3.57 1.79
N THR A 233 -5.47 2.95 1.96
CA THR A 233 -4.97 1.91 1.05
C THR A 233 -5.11 0.54 1.70
N LEU A 234 -5.86 -0.35 1.05
CA LEU A 234 -6.12 -1.70 1.52
C LEU A 234 -5.46 -2.70 0.56
N ASN A 235 -4.75 -3.68 1.12
CA ASN A 235 -4.26 -4.82 0.37
C ASN A 235 -5.25 -5.96 0.35
N GLY A 236 -5.21 -6.73 -0.72
CA GLY A 236 -5.84 -8.04 -0.76
C GLY A 236 -5.54 -8.79 -2.03
N ASP A 237 -5.46 -10.10 -1.87
CA ASP A 237 -5.29 -11.04 -2.97
C ASP A 237 -6.65 -11.50 -3.47
N ALA A 238 -6.74 -11.73 -4.78
CA ALA A 238 -7.95 -12.29 -5.36
C ALA A 238 -8.13 -13.74 -4.91
N THR A 239 -9.36 -14.20 -4.79
CA THR A 239 -9.64 -15.56 -4.31
C THR A 239 -10.46 -16.33 -5.33
N TYR A 240 -10.15 -17.61 -5.43
CA TYR A 240 -10.92 -18.58 -6.20
C TYR A 240 -11.23 -19.79 -5.31
N PRO A 241 -12.40 -20.42 -5.43
CA PRO A 241 -12.67 -21.67 -4.70
C PRO A 241 -11.69 -22.77 -5.14
N TRP A 242 -11.17 -23.54 -4.17
CA TRP A 242 -10.26 -24.65 -4.43
C TRP A 242 -10.94 -25.77 -5.23
N ASP A 243 -12.19 -26.10 -4.90
CA ASP A 243 -13.13 -26.79 -5.79
C ASP A 243 -14.38 -25.92 -6.04
N PRO A 244 -14.59 -25.36 -7.25
CA PRO A 244 -15.78 -24.56 -7.55
C PRO A 244 -17.10 -25.33 -7.48
N LYS A 245 -17.08 -26.67 -7.37
CA LYS A 245 -18.27 -27.50 -7.18
C LYS A 245 -18.61 -27.71 -5.70
N ASP A 246 -17.69 -27.44 -4.78
CA ASP A 246 -17.98 -27.45 -3.35
C ASP A 246 -18.48 -26.05 -2.93
N PRO A 247 -19.76 -25.89 -2.58
CA PRO A 247 -20.28 -24.59 -2.17
C PRO A 247 -19.57 -24.02 -0.93
N ARG A 248 -18.94 -24.86 -0.11
CA ARG A 248 -18.18 -24.43 1.07
C ARG A 248 -16.87 -23.74 0.68
N ASP A 249 -16.24 -24.16 -0.41
CA ASP A 249 -15.04 -23.50 -0.95
C ASP A 249 -15.38 -22.15 -1.59
N VAL A 250 -16.57 -22.04 -2.21
CA VAL A 250 -17.08 -20.76 -2.74
C VAL A 250 -17.33 -19.77 -1.60
N GLU A 251 -17.99 -20.21 -0.53
CA GLU A 251 -18.19 -19.38 0.66
C GLU A 251 -16.87 -19.02 1.35
N ALA A 252 -15.93 -19.96 1.44
CA ALA A 252 -14.61 -19.71 2.02
C ALA A 252 -13.81 -18.68 1.20
N ALA A 253 -13.90 -18.72 -0.13
CA ALA A 253 -13.25 -17.74 -1.00
C ALA A 253 -13.77 -16.31 -0.75
N GLU A 254 -15.08 -16.13 -0.58
CA GLU A 254 -15.68 -14.83 -0.20
C GLU A 254 -15.26 -14.44 1.21
N ARG A 255 -15.34 -15.36 2.18
CA ARG A 255 -14.95 -15.10 3.58
C ARG A 255 -13.48 -14.70 3.71
N LYS A 256 -12.59 -15.23 2.88
CA LYS A 256 -11.19 -14.78 2.83
C LYS A 256 -11.09 -13.31 2.43
N ILE A 257 -11.85 -12.87 1.42
CA ILE A 257 -11.90 -11.45 1.03
C ILE A 257 -12.47 -10.63 2.19
N GLU A 258 -13.48 -11.14 2.90
CA GLU A 258 -14.04 -10.44 4.06
C GLU A 258 -13.01 -10.21 5.17
N PHE A 259 -12.23 -11.22 5.53
CA PHE A 259 -11.20 -11.12 6.57
C PHE A 259 -9.94 -10.34 6.14
N ALA A 260 -9.67 -10.23 4.84
CA ALA A 260 -8.51 -9.51 4.32
C ALA A 260 -8.83 -8.04 4.02
N ILE A 261 -9.92 -7.79 3.30
CA ILE A 261 -10.28 -6.49 2.72
C ILE A 261 -11.48 -5.89 3.45
N SER A 262 -12.59 -6.62 3.53
CA SER A 262 -13.84 -6.08 4.09
C SER A 262 -13.72 -5.76 5.56
N TRP A 263 -12.78 -6.36 6.29
CA TRP A 263 -12.42 -5.98 7.65
C TRP A 263 -12.23 -4.47 7.80
N PHE A 264 -11.60 -3.82 6.83
CA PHE A 264 -11.38 -2.38 6.85
C PHE A 264 -12.36 -1.62 5.96
N ALA A 265 -12.77 -2.20 4.82
CA ALA A 265 -13.66 -1.51 3.89
C ALA A 265 -15.12 -1.48 4.38
N ASP A 266 -15.68 -2.57 4.94
CA ASP A 266 -17.08 -2.57 5.37
C ASP A 266 -17.37 -1.54 6.47
N PRO A 267 -16.51 -1.31 7.48
CA PRO A 267 -16.72 -0.21 8.42
C PRO A 267 -16.78 1.16 7.73
N ILE A 268 -15.99 1.36 6.68
CA ILE A 268 -15.95 2.64 5.93
C ILE A 268 -17.20 2.80 5.05
N TYR A 269 -17.68 1.75 4.38
CA TYR A 269 -18.79 1.86 3.42
C TYR A 269 -20.17 1.53 4.02
N PHE A 270 -20.22 0.65 5.02
CA PHE A 270 -21.45 0.13 5.64
C PHE A 270 -21.55 0.38 7.15
N GLY A 271 -20.44 0.75 7.81
CA GLY A 271 -20.46 1.25 9.18
C GLY A 271 -20.35 0.18 10.26
N ASP A 272 -20.01 -1.05 9.92
CA ASP A 272 -19.61 -2.11 10.86
C ASP A 272 -18.75 -3.16 10.15
N TYR A 273 -18.13 -4.05 10.91
CA TYR A 273 -17.36 -5.18 10.39
C TYR A 273 -18.24 -6.23 9.68
N PRO A 274 -17.66 -7.07 8.80
CA PRO A 274 -18.39 -8.18 8.16
C PRO A 274 -19.04 -9.13 9.17
N ALA A 275 -20.21 -9.66 8.81
CA ALA A 275 -20.96 -10.58 9.67
C ALA A 275 -20.16 -11.88 9.95
N SER A 276 -19.39 -12.37 8.98
CA SER A 276 -18.52 -13.54 9.14
C SER A 276 -17.43 -13.32 10.20
N MET A 277 -16.83 -12.14 10.24
CA MET A 277 -15.85 -11.77 11.25
C MET A 277 -16.48 -11.67 12.63
N ARG A 278 -17.65 -11.02 12.74
CA ARG A 278 -18.42 -10.95 13.99
C ARG A 278 -18.76 -12.34 14.52
N ALA A 279 -19.20 -13.25 13.64
CA ALA A 279 -19.56 -14.61 14.00
C ALA A 279 -18.35 -15.42 14.52
N GLN A 280 -17.17 -15.29 13.90
CA GLN A 280 -15.97 -16.02 14.31
C GLN A 280 -15.29 -15.42 15.56
N LEU A 281 -15.24 -14.10 15.66
CA LEU A 281 -14.39 -13.40 16.64
C LEU A 281 -15.13 -13.05 17.93
N GLY A 282 -16.45 -12.82 17.85
CA GLY A 282 -17.26 -12.41 19.00
C GLY A 282 -16.68 -11.19 19.71
N ASP A 283 -16.52 -11.27 21.03
CA ASP A 283 -16.04 -10.19 21.89
C ASP A 283 -14.59 -9.74 21.60
N ARG A 284 -13.81 -10.56 20.88
CA ARG A 284 -12.43 -10.22 20.50
C ARG A 284 -12.38 -9.16 19.41
N LEU A 285 -13.43 -9.03 18.60
CA LEU A 285 -13.56 -7.98 17.62
C LEU A 285 -14.27 -6.78 18.26
N PRO A 286 -13.61 -5.63 18.45
CA PRO A 286 -14.22 -4.52 19.16
C PRO A 286 -15.50 -3.99 18.47
N THR A 287 -16.36 -3.33 19.23
CA THR A 287 -17.56 -2.68 18.70
C THR A 287 -17.33 -1.18 18.60
N PHE A 288 -17.75 -0.58 17.48
CA PHE A 288 -17.71 0.86 17.30
C PHE A 288 -18.67 1.54 18.26
N THR A 289 -18.20 2.55 18.99
CA THR A 289 -19.13 3.47 19.67
C THR A 289 -19.88 4.31 18.63
N PRO A 290 -21.00 4.96 19.00
CA PRO A 290 -21.69 5.88 18.09
C PRO A 290 -20.77 6.97 17.51
N GLU A 291 -19.84 7.49 18.32
CA GLU A 291 -18.87 8.51 17.91
C GLU A 291 -17.83 7.95 16.94
N GLU A 292 -17.30 6.76 17.21
CA GLU A 292 -16.36 6.10 16.30
C GLU A 292 -17.02 5.73 14.97
N LYS A 293 -18.25 5.21 14.99
CA LYS A 293 -19.00 4.91 13.78
C LYS A 293 -19.24 6.17 12.94
N ALA A 294 -19.53 7.30 13.58
CA ALA A 294 -19.68 8.58 12.89
C ALA A 294 -18.36 9.11 12.29
N LEU A 295 -17.21 8.70 12.82
CA LEU A 295 -15.89 9.02 12.24
C LEU A 295 -15.55 8.13 11.04
N VAL A 296 -15.86 6.83 11.12
CA VAL A 296 -15.42 5.83 10.13
C VAL A 296 -16.39 5.69 8.95
N LEU A 297 -17.70 5.73 9.19
CA LEU A 297 -18.68 5.58 8.11
C LEU A 297 -18.58 6.75 7.12
N GLY A 298 -18.33 6.43 5.85
CA GLY A 298 -18.19 7.38 4.75
C GLY A 298 -16.84 8.07 4.68
N SER A 299 -15.81 7.61 5.40
CA SER A 299 -14.51 8.29 5.52
C SER A 299 -13.54 8.07 4.35
N ASN A 300 -14.00 7.62 3.17
CA ASN A 300 -13.19 7.57 1.95
C ASN A 300 -13.73 8.54 0.90
N ASP A 301 -12.83 9.35 0.31
CA ASP A 301 -13.10 10.00 -0.98
C ASP A 301 -12.78 9.06 -2.17
N PHE A 302 -11.82 8.14 -1.98
CA PHE A 302 -11.43 7.11 -2.93
C PHE A 302 -11.03 5.82 -2.20
N TYR A 303 -11.01 4.70 -2.93
CA TYR A 303 -10.48 3.43 -2.49
C TYR A 303 -9.04 3.24 -2.99
N GLY A 304 -8.05 3.18 -2.10
CA GLY A 304 -6.68 2.79 -2.44
C GLY A 304 -6.55 1.28 -2.44
N MET A 305 -6.08 0.68 -3.53
CA MET A 305 -5.94 -0.76 -3.70
C MET A 305 -4.48 -1.14 -3.90
N ASN A 306 -3.94 -1.93 -2.97
CA ASN A 306 -2.70 -2.67 -3.18
C ASN A 306 -3.05 -4.10 -3.59
N HIS A 307 -2.48 -4.59 -4.69
CA HIS A 307 -2.78 -5.93 -5.17
C HIS A 307 -1.58 -6.56 -5.86
N TYR A 308 -1.37 -7.85 -5.61
CA TYR A 308 -0.20 -8.57 -6.05
C TYR A 308 -0.53 -9.94 -6.63
N THR A 309 -1.34 -10.75 -5.94
CA THR A 309 -1.53 -12.16 -6.31
C THR A 309 -2.96 -12.65 -6.12
N ALA A 310 -3.16 -13.96 -6.30
CA ALA A 310 -4.40 -14.66 -6.05
C ALA A 310 -4.14 -15.98 -5.33
N ASN A 311 -5.15 -16.52 -4.66
CA ASN A 311 -5.08 -17.84 -4.03
C ASN A 311 -6.33 -18.67 -4.33
N TYR A 312 -6.14 -19.99 -4.43
CA TYR A 312 -7.24 -20.92 -4.24
C TYR A 312 -7.54 -21.06 -2.75
N VAL A 313 -8.83 -21.08 -2.40
CA VAL A 313 -9.30 -21.10 -1.03
C VAL A 313 -10.12 -22.35 -0.79
N LYS A 314 -9.70 -23.13 0.21
CA LYS A 314 -10.39 -24.34 0.64
C LYS A 314 -11.00 -24.11 2.02
N HIS A 315 -12.24 -24.54 2.22
CA HIS A 315 -12.87 -24.49 3.53
C HIS A 315 -12.15 -25.38 4.54
N ARG A 316 -12.25 -25.03 5.82
CA ARG A 316 -11.95 -25.93 6.94
C ARG A 316 -13.23 -26.37 7.61
N GLU A 317 -13.21 -27.58 8.14
CA GLU A 317 -14.27 -28.11 9.00
C GLU A 317 -13.92 -27.86 10.48
N GLY A 318 -14.95 -27.72 11.31
CA GLY A 318 -14.79 -27.43 12.74
C GLY A 318 -14.61 -25.95 13.07
N ASP A 319 -14.49 -25.67 14.37
CA ASP A 319 -14.38 -24.32 14.88
C ASP A 319 -13.00 -23.71 14.58
N ALA A 320 -12.99 -22.40 14.31
CA ALA A 320 -11.76 -21.65 14.13
C ALA A 320 -10.93 -21.66 15.42
N ALA A 321 -9.62 -21.85 15.31
CA ALA A 321 -8.72 -21.63 16.45
C ALA A 321 -8.82 -20.17 16.93
N PRO A 322 -8.64 -19.87 18.24
CA PRO A 322 -8.66 -18.51 18.74
C PRO A 322 -7.71 -17.57 18.01
N GLU A 323 -6.55 -18.06 17.58
CA GLU A 323 -5.52 -17.31 16.86
C GLU A 323 -5.74 -17.27 15.33
N ASP A 324 -6.81 -17.90 14.81
CA ASP A 324 -7.12 -17.86 13.37
C ASP A 324 -7.46 -16.43 12.94
N TYR A 325 -6.70 -15.93 11.98
CA TYR A 325 -6.87 -14.60 11.41
C TYR A 325 -7.27 -14.60 9.93
N VAL A 326 -7.35 -15.78 9.30
CA VAL A 326 -7.61 -15.90 7.86
C VAL A 326 -9.07 -16.18 7.52
N GLY A 327 -9.90 -16.52 8.51
CA GLY A 327 -11.31 -16.83 8.33
C GLY A 327 -11.61 -18.33 8.26
N ASN A 328 -10.90 -19.14 9.05
CA ASN A 328 -11.05 -20.59 9.17
C ASN A 328 -11.05 -21.31 7.80
N LEU A 329 -9.91 -21.21 7.11
CA LEU A 329 -9.74 -21.69 5.75
C LEU A 329 -8.27 -22.03 5.47
N GLU A 330 -8.02 -22.61 4.30
CA GLU A 330 -6.68 -22.87 3.78
C GLU A 330 -6.44 -22.12 2.47
N LEU A 331 -5.24 -21.55 2.34
CA LEU A 331 -4.77 -20.90 1.12
C LEU A 331 -3.86 -21.85 0.36
N HIS A 332 -4.11 -21.98 -0.94
CA HIS A 332 -3.39 -22.87 -1.84
C HIS A 332 -3.01 -22.11 -3.12
N PHE A 333 -1.87 -22.46 -3.72
CA PHE A 333 -1.55 -22.03 -5.09
C PHE A 333 -2.03 -23.02 -6.15
N TRP A 334 -2.46 -24.22 -5.75
CA TRP A 334 -3.01 -25.25 -6.63
C TRP A 334 -4.44 -25.60 -6.24
N ASN A 335 -5.31 -25.75 -7.23
CA ASN A 335 -6.70 -26.20 -7.00
C ASN A 335 -6.84 -27.73 -6.99
N HIS A 336 -8.06 -28.23 -6.84
CA HIS A 336 -8.35 -29.68 -6.78
C HIS A 336 -7.94 -30.45 -8.06
N ARG A 337 -7.77 -29.76 -9.20
CA ARG A 337 -7.37 -30.34 -10.49
C ARG A 337 -5.87 -30.25 -10.76
N GLY A 338 -5.12 -29.55 -9.89
CA GLY A 338 -3.70 -29.28 -10.09
C GLY A 338 -3.40 -28.04 -10.94
N ASP A 339 -4.39 -27.19 -11.24
CA ASP A 339 -4.14 -25.90 -11.90
C ASP A 339 -3.43 -24.97 -10.91
N CYS A 340 -2.34 -24.32 -11.34
CA CYS A 340 -1.57 -23.39 -10.52
C CYS A 340 -2.00 -21.94 -10.78
N ILE A 341 -2.04 -21.10 -9.73
CA ILE A 341 -2.32 -19.66 -9.86
C ILE A 341 -1.34 -18.98 -10.84
N GLY A 342 -0.05 -19.27 -10.69
CA GLY A 342 0.99 -18.62 -11.47
C GLY A 342 2.39 -19.13 -11.14
N GLU A 343 3.37 -18.63 -11.89
CA GLU A 343 4.79 -18.93 -11.72
C GLU A 343 5.33 -18.40 -10.38
N GLU A 344 6.39 -19.04 -9.86
CA GLU A 344 7.04 -18.63 -8.62
C GLU A 344 7.84 -17.34 -8.75
N THR A 345 7.90 -16.57 -7.67
CA THR A 345 8.73 -15.38 -7.53
C THR A 345 9.71 -15.55 -6.36
N GLN A 346 10.49 -14.52 -6.02
CA GLN A 346 11.33 -14.56 -4.82
C GLN A 346 10.44 -14.60 -3.56
N SER A 347 9.38 -13.80 -3.59
CA SER A 347 8.37 -13.75 -2.55
C SER A 347 7.54 -15.03 -2.59
N THR A 348 7.68 -15.88 -1.57
CA THR A 348 7.02 -17.21 -1.55
C THR A 348 5.49 -17.13 -1.58
N TRP A 349 4.95 -15.98 -1.20
CA TRP A 349 3.52 -15.68 -1.16
C TRP A 349 2.98 -15.15 -2.50
N LEU A 350 3.81 -14.70 -3.43
CA LEU A 350 3.38 -13.98 -4.65
C LEU A 350 3.48 -14.89 -5.90
N ARG A 351 2.34 -15.11 -6.55
CA ARG A 351 2.21 -15.72 -7.88
C ARG A 351 1.46 -14.79 -8.85
N PRO A 352 2.00 -14.48 -10.04
CA PRO A 352 1.30 -13.62 -10.99
C PRO A 352 -0.06 -14.20 -11.44
N CYS A 353 -1.12 -13.40 -11.34
CA CYS A 353 -2.48 -13.71 -11.76
C CYS A 353 -3.24 -12.43 -12.17
N ALA A 354 -3.00 -11.94 -13.39
CA ALA A 354 -3.63 -10.71 -13.87
C ALA A 354 -5.17 -10.79 -13.98
N LEU A 355 -5.73 -11.99 -14.18
CA LEU A 355 -7.17 -12.20 -14.15
C LEU A 355 -7.74 -11.91 -12.76
N GLY A 356 -7.07 -12.38 -11.70
CA GLY A 356 -7.44 -12.11 -10.32
C GLY A 356 -7.49 -10.61 -10.01
N PHE A 357 -6.56 -9.84 -10.60
CA PHE A 357 -6.57 -8.40 -10.44
C PHE A 357 -7.84 -7.74 -11.00
N ARG A 358 -8.24 -8.10 -12.23
CA ARG A 358 -9.49 -7.62 -12.82
C ARG A 358 -10.71 -8.08 -12.02
N ASP A 359 -10.75 -9.36 -11.65
CA ASP A 359 -11.87 -9.92 -10.88
C ASP A 359 -12.05 -9.20 -9.55
N LEU A 360 -10.96 -8.90 -8.84
CA LEU A 360 -11.01 -8.19 -7.57
C LEU A 360 -11.39 -6.71 -7.72
N LEU A 361 -10.90 -6.01 -8.75
CA LEU A 361 -11.34 -4.64 -9.07
C LEU A 361 -12.87 -4.58 -9.30
N VAL A 362 -13.42 -5.58 -10.01
CA VAL A 362 -14.85 -5.70 -10.25
C VAL A 362 -15.60 -6.06 -8.97
N TRP A 363 -15.08 -6.96 -8.15
CA TRP A 363 -15.68 -7.34 -6.86
C TRP A 363 -15.77 -6.12 -5.93
N ILE A 364 -14.68 -5.38 -5.75
CA ILE A 364 -14.63 -4.15 -4.93
C ILE A 364 -15.65 -3.14 -5.45
N SER A 365 -15.69 -2.93 -6.76
CA SER A 365 -16.62 -2.01 -7.39
C SER A 365 -18.07 -2.41 -7.17
N LYS A 366 -18.43 -3.68 -7.36
CA LYS A 366 -19.81 -4.15 -7.16
C LYS A 366 -20.23 -4.08 -5.70
N ARG A 367 -19.35 -4.41 -4.75
CA ARG A 367 -19.66 -4.37 -3.32
C ARG A 367 -19.86 -2.94 -2.83
N TYR A 368 -18.96 -2.03 -3.20
CA TYR A 368 -18.90 -0.69 -2.60
C TYR A 368 -19.47 0.43 -3.48
N GLY A 369 -20.25 0.09 -4.51
CA GLY A 369 -20.98 1.05 -5.32
C GLY A 369 -20.12 1.83 -6.32
N PHE A 370 -19.17 1.14 -6.96
CA PHE A 370 -18.23 1.69 -7.94
C PHE A 370 -17.50 2.93 -7.42
N PRO A 371 -16.78 2.84 -6.28
CA PRO A 371 -16.02 3.97 -5.79
C PRO A 371 -14.88 4.28 -6.77
N ARG A 372 -14.43 5.53 -6.76
CA ARG A 372 -13.16 5.90 -7.38
C ARG A 372 -12.04 5.04 -6.80
N ILE A 373 -11.29 4.35 -7.65
CA ILE A 373 -10.17 3.48 -7.25
C ILE A 373 -8.85 4.05 -7.75
N TYR A 374 -7.85 4.05 -6.87
CA TYR A 374 -6.44 4.16 -7.24
C TYR A 374 -5.73 2.86 -6.89
N VAL A 375 -5.07 2.24 -7.86
CA VAL A 375 -4.19 1.09 -7.61
C VAL A 375 -2.89 1.66 -7.07
N THR A 376 -2.72 1.66 -5.75
CA THR A 376 -1.64 2.36 -5.04
C THR A 376 -0.35 1.54 -4.95
N GLU A 377 -0.44 0.23 -5.12
CA GLU A 377 0.69 -0.68 -5.34
C GLU A 377 0.29 -1.87 -6.21
N ASN A 378 1.13 -2.18 -7.18
CA ASN A 378 1.13 -3.44 -7.91
C ASN A 378 2.54 -3.68 -8.45
N GLY A 379 3.06 -4.89 -8.31
CA GLY A 379 4.42 -5.22 -8.73
C GLY A 379 4.80 -6.64 -8.40
N THR A 380 6.05 -7.00 -8.65
CA THR A 380 6.52 -8.37 -8.40
C THR A 380 8.02 -8.42 -8.15
N SER A 381 8.44 -9.39 -7.36
CA SER A 381 9.84 -9.80 -7.24
C SER A 381 10.18 -10.88 -8.29
N ILE A 382 11.47 -11.08 -8.57
CA ILE A 382 11.93 -12.13 -9.48
C ILE A 382 12.78 -13.13 -8.69
N LYS A 383 12.43 -14.42 -8.81
CA LYS A 383 13.13 -15.50 -8.11
C LYS A 383 14.61 -15.54 -8.49
N GLY A 384 15.49 -15.46 -7.48
CA GLY A 384 16.94 -15.46 -7.65
C GLY A 384 17.51 -14.23 -8.35
N GLU A 385 16.76 -13.12 -8.45
CA GLU A 385 17.24 -11.87 -9.08
C GLU A 385 18.49 -11.31 -8.39
N ASN A 386 18.59 -11.44 -7.07
CA ASN A 386 19.71 -10.90 -6.29
C ASN A 386 21.05 -11.60 -6.58
N ASP A 387 21.01 -12.88 -7.00
CA ASP A 387 22.20 -13.67 -7.34
C ASP A 387 22.70 -13.44 -8.78
N MET A 388 21.93 -12.70 -9.59
CA MET A 388 22.26 -12.47 -11.01
C MET A 388 23.30 -11.36 -11.18
N PRO A 389 24.15 -11.42 -12.23
CA PRO A 389 24.96 -10.27 -12.60
C PRO A 389 24.06 -9.09 -13.02
N ARG A 390 24.49 -7.86 -12.76
CA ARG A 390 23.72 -6.63 -13.04
C ARG A 390 23.14 -6.63 -14.46
N GLU A 391 23.92 -7.00 -15.47
CA GLU A 391 23.47 -7.00 -16.87
C GLU A 391 22.26 -7.91 -17.12
N LYS A 392 22.07 -8.94 -16.30
CA LYS A 392 20.88 -9.82 -16.31
C LYS A 392 19.73 -9.25 -15.47
N ILE A 393 20.03 -8.66 -14.30
CA ILE A 393 19.03 -7.95 -13.48
C ILE A 393 18.33 -6.86 -14.30
N LEU A 394 19.08 -6.10 -15.11
CA LEU A 394 18.52 -5.03 -15.94
C LEU A 394 17.59 -5.54 -17.06
N GLN A 395 17.61 -6.84 -17.38
CA GLN A 395 16.77 -7.48 -18.40
C GLN A 395 15.63 -8.28 -17.75
N ASP A 396 14.81 -7.60 -16.95
CA ASP A 396 13.76 -8.16 -16.12
C ASP A 396 12.45 -8.44 -16.90
N ASP A 397 12.54 -9.26 -17.94
CA ASP A 397 11.41 -9.60 -18.83
C ASP A 397 10.20 -10.19 -18.09
N PHE A 398 10.42 -10.88 -16.98
CA PHE A 398 9.34 -11.39 -16.13
C PHE A 398 8.51 -10.24 -15.53
N ARG A 399 9.17 -9.20 -15.00
CA ARG A 399 8.51 -8.02 -14.45
C ARG A 399 7.86 -7.16 -15.54
N VAL A 400 8.49 -7.07 -16.71
CA VAL A 400 7.87 -6.47 -17.92
C VAL A 400 6.54 -7.14 -18.24
N LYS A 401 6.53 -8.49 -18.33
CA LYS A 401 5.33 -9.26 -18.63
C LYS A 401 4.26 -9.11 -17.54
N TYR A 402 4.67 -9.16 -16.27
CA TYR A 402 3.77 -8.93 -15.14
C TYR A 402 3.02 -7.61 -15.28
N TYR A 403 3.76 -6.51 -15.53
CA TYR A 403 3.14 -5.19 -15.70
C TYR A 403 2.25 -5.10 -16.93
N ASP A 404 2.68 -5.64 -18.08
CA ASP A 404 1.87 -5.64 -19.29
C ASP A 404 0.52 -6.35 -19.04
N ASP A 405 0.54 -7.54 -18.44
CA ASP A 405 -0.66 -8.32 -18.18
C ASP A 405 -1.61 -7.61 -17.18
N TYR A 406 -1.08 -7.13 -16.05
CA TYR A 406 -1.89 -6.52 -14.99
C TYR A 406 -2.47 -5.15 -15.40
N VAL A 407 -1.68 -4.31 -16.06
CA VAL A 407 -2.16 -3.00 -16.54
C VAL A 407 -3.21 -3.18 -17.63
N ARG A 408 -3.06 -4.18 -18.52
CA ARG A 408 -4.11 -4.53 -19.50
C ARG A 408 -5.36 -5.07 -18.82
N ALA A 409 -5.23 -5.91 -17.80
CA ALA A 409 -6.36 -6.42 -17.03
C ALA A 409 -7.14 -5.28 -16.33
N MET A 410 -6.45 -4.31 -15.73
CA MET A 410 -7.07 -3.09 -15.18
C MET A 410 -7.75 -2.24 -16.26
N ALA A 411 -7.10 -2.07 -17.42
CA ALA A 411 -7.69 -1.37 -18.56
C ALA A 411 -8.98 -2.05 -19.05
N ASP A 412 -9.02 -3.38 -19.05
CA ASP A 412 -10.23 -4.14 -19.34
C ASP A 412 -11.29 -4.00 -18.24
N ALA A 413 -10.89 -4.00 -16.95
CA ALA A 413 -11.80 -3.72 -15.84
C ALA A 413 -12.50 -2.36 -16.01
N SER A 414 -11.74 -1.33 -16.39
CA SER A 414 -12.28 0.01 -16.64
C SER A 414 -13.21 0.02 -17.86
N ARG A 415 -12.74 -0.51 -18.99
CA ARG A 415 -13.44 -0.41 -20.28
C ARG A 415 -14.64 -1.34 -20.42
N LEU A 416 -14.54 -2.57 -19.92
CA LEU A 416 -15.54 -3.62 -20.12
C LEU A 416 -16.49 -3.76 -18.93
N ASP A 417 -15.97 -3.60 -17.71
CA ASP A 417 -16.75 -3.83 -16.48
C ASP A 417 -17.20 -2.53 -15.81
N GLY A 418 -16.73 -1.37 -16.30
CA GLY A 418 -17.13 -0.05 -15.81
C GLY A 418 -16.48 0.35 -14.48
N VAL A 419 -15.37 -0.28 -14.10
CA VAL A 419 -14.63 0.07 -12.88
C VAL A 419 -14.08 1.50 -12.97
N ASP A 420 -14.34 2.32 -11.94
CA ASP A 420 -13.94 3.73 -11.86
C ASP A 420 -12.48 3.89 -11.40
N VAL A 421 -11.54 3.31 -12.15
CA VAL A 421 -10.11 3.36 -11.85
C VAL A 421 -9.46 4.61 -12.46
N HIS A 422 -8.84 5.41 -11.60
CA HIS A 422 -8.28 6.72 -11.94
C HIS A 422 -6.76 6.81 -11.84
N GLY A 423 -6.10 5.78 -11.30
CA GLY A 423 -4.66 5.73 -11.39
C GLY A 423 -4.02 4.41 -10.97
N TYR A 424 -2.72 4.32 -11.27
CA TYR A 424 -1.89 3.13 -11.07
C TYR A 424 -0.47 3.49 -10.65
N PHE A 425 -0.01 2.89 -9.56
CA PHE A 425 1.33 3.10 -9.01
C PHE A 425 2.08 1.76 -8.95
N ALA A 426 3.12 1.64 -9.75
CA ALA A 426 3.99 0.48 -9.77
C ALA A 426 4.82 0.40 -8.48
N TRP A 427 4.70 -0.71 -7.74
CA TRP A 427 5.59 -1.06 -6.64
C TRP A 427 6.79 -1.84 -7.19
N SER A 428 8.00 -1.30 -7.21
CA SER A 428 8.42 0.02 -6.71
C SER A 428 9.24 0.79 -7.72
N LEU A 429 9.44 2.09 -7.48
CA LEU A 429 10.34 2.93 -8.30
C LEU A 429 11.76 2.33 -8.37
N LEU A 430 12.26 1.86 -7.22
CA LEU A 430 13.59 1.28 -7.06
C LEU A 430 13.56 0.11 -6.07
N ASP A 431 14.52 -0.80 -6.22
CA ASP A 431 14.75 -1.87 -5.24
C ASP A 431 14.93 -1.23 -3.85
N ASN A 432 14.38 -1.84 -2.80
CA ASN A 432 14.32 -1.25 -1.48
C ASN A 432 14.36 -2.32 -0.39
N PHE A 433 14.30 -1.91 0.88
CA PHE A 433 14.26 -2.84 2.02
C PHE A 433 12.88 -3.52 2.10
N GLU A 434 12.77 -4.79 1.68
CA GLU A 434 11.53 -5.56 1.70
C GLU A 434 11.27 -6.16 3.09
N TRP A 435 11.18 -5.28 4.09
CA TRP A 435 10.73 -5.59 5.45
C TRP A 435 11.50 -6.78 6.06
N ALA A 436 10.80 -7.84 6.47
CA ALA A 436 11.42 -9.03 7.06
C ALA A 436 12.27 -9.84 6.06
N GLU A 437 12.11 -9.64 4.74
CA GLU A 437 12.90 -10.29 3.70
C GLU A 437 14.23 -9.57 3.42
N GLY A 438 14.43 -8.35 3.93
CA GLY A 438 15.67 -7.58 3.75
C GLY A 438 15.84 -7.07 2.32
N TYR A 439 17.09 -7.02 1.82
CA TYR A 439 17.40 -6.54 0.46
C TYR A 439 17.51 -7.65 -0.59
N GLU A 440 17.33 -8.90 -0.17
CA GLU A 440 17.31 -10.07 -1.06
C GLU A 440 16.14 -9.98 -2.06
N THR A 441 14.97 -9.57 -1.58
CA THR A 441 13.77 -9.45 -2.41
C THR A 441 13.71 -8.09 -3.10
N ARG A 442 13.84 -8.10 -4.43
CA ARG A 442 13.88 -6.90 -5.27
C ARG A 442 12.54 -6.68 -5.98
N PHE A 443 11.81 -5.63 -5.61
CA PHE A 443 10.55 -5.23 -6.28
C PHE A 443 10.72 -4.13 -7.34
N GLY A 444 11.87 -3.45 -7.35
CA GLY A 444 12.04 -2.23 -8.11
C GLY A 444 12.05 -2.44 -9.61
N VAL A 445 11.52 -1.46 -10.34
CA VAL A 445 11.82 -1.29 -11.76
C VAL A 445 13.21 -0.69 -12.01
N THR A 446 13.87 -0.24 -10.95
CA THR A 446 15.23 0.30 -10.97
C THR A 446 16.10 -0.52 -10.03
N PHE A 447 17.18 -1.09 -10.55
CA PHE A 447 18.16 -1.79 -9.76
C PHE A 447 18.92 -0.80 -8.86
N VAL A 448 19.08 -1.14 -7.59
CA VAL A 448 19.92 -0.39 -6.64
C VAL A 448 21.12 -1.24 -6.28
N ASP A 449 22.30 -0.71 -6.58
CA ASP A 449 23.58 -1.32 -6.27
C ASP A 449 23.99 -0.97 -4.84
N TYR A 450 23.48 -1.72 -3.86
CA TYR A 450 23.70 -1.45 -2.44
C TYR A 450 25.18 -1.47 -2.04
N GLU A 451 26.00 -2.27 -2.72
CA GLU A 451 27.44 -2.39 -2.47
C GLU A 451 28.24 -1.21 -3.05
N ASN A 452 27.76 -0.61 -4.14
CA ASN A 452 28.46 0.46 -4.85
C ASN A 452 27.70 1.78 -4.75
N ASP A 453 27.58 2.30 -3.53
CA ASP A 453 27.02 3.63 -3.24
C ASP A 453 25.56 3.77 -3.70
N GLN A 454 24.77 2.70 -3.55
CA GLN A 454 23.33 2.66 -3.83
C GLN A 454 22.99 3.19 -5.23
N LYS A 455 23.84 3.00 -6.24
CA LYS A 455 23.61 3.59 -7.58
C LYS A 455 22.35 3.04 -8.23
N ARG A 456 21.60 3.92 -8.90
CA ARG A 456 20.36 3.58 -9.62
C ARG A 456 20.64 3.18 -11.06
N TYR A 457 20.11 2.04 -11.47
CA TYR A 457 20.15 1.55 -12.85
C TYR A 457 18.76 1.13 -13.31
N PRO A 458 18.07 1.92 -14.16
CA PRO A 458 16.73 1.57 -14.64
C PRO A 458 16.75 0.22 -15.36
N LYS A 459 15.88 -0.70 -14.93
CA LYS A 459 15.68 -2.00 -15.58
C LYS A 459 14.80 -1.82 -16.82
N LYS A 460 14.64 -2.89 -17.61
CA LYS A 460 13.80 -2.89 -18.82
C LYS A 460 12.34 -2.56 -18.50
N SER A 461 11.82 -3.05 -17.37
CA SER A 461 10.47 -2.75 -16.88
C SER A 461 10.21 -1.24 -16.69
N ALA A 462 11.18 -0.47 -16.18
CA ALA A 462 11.04 0.97 -16.01
C ALA A 462 10.78 1.70 -17.34
N GLN A 463 11.42 1.23 -18.41
CA GLN A 463 11.27 1.81 -19.75
C GLN A 463 10.01 1.31 -20.48
N HIS A 464 9.45 0.17 -20.06
CA HIS A 464 8.29 -0.46 -20.68
C HIS A 464 6.96 0.21 -20.29
N LEU A 465 6.84 0.72 -19.05
CA LEU A 465 5.57 1.24 -18.54
C LEU A 465 5.04 2.45 -19.31
N LYS A 466 5.90 3.39 -19.69
CA LYS A 466 5.47 4.57 -20.46
C LYS A 466 4.79 4.22 -21.79
N PRO A 467 5.43 3.47 -22.73
CA PRO A 467 4.78 3.13 -23.99
C PRO A 467 3.52 2.28 -23.78
N LEU A 468 3.47 1.43 -22.75
CA LEU A 468 2.26 0.70 -22.37
C LEU A 468 1.12 1.66 -22.00
N PHE A 469 1.34 2.58 -21.07
CA PHE A 469 0.32 3.56 -20.67
C PHE A 469 -0.08 4.51 -21.80
N ASP A 470 0.88 5.00 -22.59
CA ASP A 470 0.60 5.85 -23.77
C ASP A 470 -0.38 5.16 -24.73
N SER A 471 -0.31 3.82 -24.87
CA SER A 471 -1.19 3.04 -25.75
C SER A 471 -2.62 2.84 -25.20
N LEU A 472 -2.80 2.95 -23.88
CA LEU A 472 -4.05 2.66 -23.18
C LEU A 472 -4.82 3.92 -22.78
N ILE A 473 -4.11 5.00 -22.43
CA ILE A 473 -4.70 6.29 -22.04
C ILE A 473 -5.28 7.00 -23.27
N LYS A 474 -6.51 7.51 -23.15
CA LYS A 474 -7.16 8.29 -24.21
C LYS A 474 -6.33 9.54 -24.56
N GLN A 475 -6.04 9.74 -25.84
CA GLN A 475 -5.34 10.93 -26.36
C GLN A 475 -6.36 12.03 -26.75
N GLU A 476 -5.91 13.28 -26.90
CA GLU A 476 -6.74 14.34 -27.47
C GLU A 476 -7.03 14.07 -28.95
N GLU A 477 -8.30 14.12 -29.35
CA GLU A 477 -8.66 14.25 -30.75
C GLU A 477 -8.33 15.70 -31.16
N HIS A 478 -7.27 15.88 -31.94
CA HIS A 478 -7.12 17.13 -32.69
C HIS A 478 -8.29 17.20 -33.67
N VAL A 479 -9.32 17.97 -33.32
CA VAL A 479 -10.32 18.43 -34.29
C VAL A 479 -9.57 19.31 -35.28
N VAL A 480 -9.12 18.72 -36.39
CA VAL A 480 -8.68 19.46 -37.55
C VAL A 480 -9.93 20.13 -38.10
N ASN A 481 -10.17 21.38 -37.68
CA ASN A 481 -11.16 22.23 -38.31
C ASN A 481 -10.74 22.41 -39.78
N GLY A 482 -11.32 21.59 -40.64
CA GLY A 482 -11.21 21.69 -42.09
C GLY A 482 -11.93 22.93 -42.59
N ASN A 483 -11.36 24.11 -42.35
CA ASN A 483 -11.69 25.31 -43.11
C ASN A 483 -11.01 25.19 -44.48
N GLY A 484 -11.63 24.40 -45.35
CA GLY A 484 -11.39 24.42 -46.78
C GLY A 484 -11.77 25.80 -47.32
N VAL A 485 -10.75 26.61 -47.58
CA VAL A 485 -10.83 27.83 -48.36
C VAL A 485 -11.43 27.50 -49.73
N LYS A 486 -12.67 27.94 -50.00
CA LYS A 486 -13.15 28.11 -51.37
C LYS A 486 -12.74 29.50 -51.86
N ALA A 487 -11.62 29.54 -52.55
CA ALA A 487 -11.25 30.65 -53.40
C ALA A 487 -11.74 30.38 -54.84
N GLY A 488 -12.73 31.17 -55.28
CA GLY A 488 -12.79 31.78 -56.61
C GLY A 488 -13.25 30.96 -57.83
N GLN A 489 -13.78 31.74 -58.80
CA GLN A 489 -14.18 31.47 -60.20
C GLN A 489 -15.64 31.00 -60.34
N THR A 490 -16.56 31.70 -61.01
CA THR A 490 -16.54 32.85 -61.96
C THR A 490 -17.86 33.60 -61.86
#